data_AF-A0A0K8UY93-F1
#
_entry.id   AF-A0A0K8UY93-F1
#
_cell.length_a   1.000
_cell.length_b   1.000
_cell.length_c   1.000
_cell.angle_alpha   90.00
_cell.angle_beta   90.00
_cell.angle_gamma   90.00
#
_symmetry.space_group_name_H-M   'P 1'
#
loop_
_entity.id
_entity.type
_entity.pdbx_description
1 polymer ?
#
loop_
_entity_poly.entity_id
_entity_poly.type
_entity_poly.pdbx_seq_one_letter_code
_entity_poly.pdbx_strand_id
1 'polypeptide(L)'
;MKAVDIVHRLLPGIKWLHGYTAQDAIADLIAGITVGLTVLPQGLAYATLAGLEPQYGLYSAFVGGIVYAFLGSCRQVTIGPTALLALMTSRHTSFGLNSGPAYAILLCLISGLVEFLMAVLRLGALVDLISLPVTVGFTSATAVIIGTSQLKGLLG
;
A
#
# COMPACT_ATOMS: atom_id res chain seq x y z
N MET A 1 -10.02 -32.19 5.43
CA MET A 1 -9.02 -31.11 5.58
C MET A 1 -8.96 -30.73 7.05
N LYS A 2 -7.77 -30.72 7.68
CA LYS A 2 -7.66 -30.36 9.11
C LYS A 2 -7.92 -28.86 9.26
N ALA A 3 -8.59 -28.43 10.34
CA ALA A 3 -8.90 -27.01 10.59
C ALA A 3 -7.65 -26.11 10.57
N VAL A 4 -6.51 -26.67 10.97
CA VAL A 4 -5.18 -26.04 10.96
C VAL A 4 -4.73 -25.64 9.54
N ASP A 5 -5.04 -26.46 8.52
CA ASP A 5 -4.68 -26.18 7.13
C ASP A 5 -5.50 -25.02 6.55
N ILE A 6 -6.73 -24.83 7.03
CA ILE A 6 -7.61 -23.74 6.63
C ILE A 6 -7.14 -22.43 7.25
N VAL A 7 -6.79 -22.43 8.54
CA VAL A 7 -6.25 -21.26 9.25
C VAL A 7 -4.92 -20.81 8.63
N HIS A 8 -4.02 -21.74 8.32
CA HIS A 8 -2.75 -21.44 7.64
C HIS A 8 -2.89 -20.95 6.20
N ARG A 9 -4.05 -21.16 5.58
CA ARG A 9 -4.35 -20.67 4.23
C ARG A 9 -5.04 -19.31 4.24
N LEU A 10 -5.76 -18.98 5.33
CA LEU A 10 -6.45 -17.71 5.52
C LEU A 10 -5.60 -16.65 6.24
N LEU A 11 -4.70 -17.07 7.14
CA LEU A 11 -3.81 -16.21 7.92
C LEU A 11 -2.35 -16.66 7.75
N PRO A 12 -1.75 -16.42 6.57
CA PRO A 12 -0.36 -16.80 6.31
C PRO A 12 0.64 -16.17 7.29
N GLY A 13 0.34 -14.98 7.84
CA GLY A 13 1.23 -14.30 8.80
C GLY A 13 1.51 -15.12 10.07
N ILE A 14 0.57 -15.98 10.50
CA ILE A 14 0.75 -16.84 11.68
C ILE A 14 1.85 -17.89 11.46
N LYS A 15 2.11 -18.29 10.20
CA LYS A 15 3.18 -19.25 9.91
C LYS A 15 4.56 -18.73 10.30
N TRP A 16 4.77 -17.41 10.31
CA TRP A 16 6.07 -16.82 10.63
C TRP A 16 6.40 -16.86 12.12
N LEU A 17 5.41 -17.12 12.98
CA LEU A 17 5.65 -17.33 14.40
C LEU A 17 6.27 -18.71 14.68
N HIS A 18 6.13 -19.68 13.76
CA HIS A 18 6.78 -20.98 13.91
C HIS A 18 8.29 -20.85 13.69
N GLY A 19 9.07 -21.08 14.74
CA GLY A 19 10.54 -20.96 14.71
C GLY A 19 11.05 -19.53 14.89
N TYR A 20 10.20 -18.59 15.32
CA TYR A 20 10.59 -17.21 15.58
C TYR A 20 11.52 -17.11 16.79
N THR A 21 12.73 -16.57 16.59
CA THR A 21 13.75 -16.49 17.64
C THR A 21 13.75 -15.12 18.33
N ALA A 22 14.39 -15.03 19.50
CA ALA A 22 14.58 -13.75 20.19
C ALA A 22 15.48 -12.79 19.38
N GLN A 23 16.38 -13.31 18.54
CA GLN A 23 17.20 -12.48 17.65
C GLN A 23 16.35 -11.85 16.54
N ASP A 24 15.40 -12.61 15.97
CA ASP A 24 14.44 -12.09 15.00
C ASP A 24 13.57 -10.99 15.61
N ALA A 25 13.17 -11.14 16.88
CA ALA A 25 12.41 -10.12 17.61
C ALA A 25 13.13 -8.78 17.68
N ILE A 26 14.43 -8.81 18.02
CA ILE A 26 15.25 -7.60 18.12
C ILE A 26 15.46 -6.99 16.72
N ALA A 27 15.75 -7.82 15.71
CA ALA A 27 15.93 -7.37 14.34
C ALA A 27 14.65 -6.72 13.77
N ASP A 28 13.50 -7.35 13.97
CA ASP A 28 12.20 -6.82 13.54
C ASP A 28 11.81 -5.54 14.30
N LEU A 29 12.17 -5.42 15.58
CA LEU A 29 11.92 -4.21 16.35
C LEU A 29 12.71 -3.02 15.79
N ILE A 30 14.00 -3.21 15.52
CA ILE A 30 14.86 -2.18 14.92
C ILE A 30 14.36 -1.83 13.52
N ALA A 31 14.02 -2.84 12.71
CA ALA A 31 13.47 -2.64 11.38
C ALA A 31 12.13 -1.91 11.42
N GLY A 32 11.23 -2.29 12.33
CA GLY A 32 9.92 -1.68 12.51
C GLY A 32 9.99 -0.21 12.94
N ILE A 33 10.90 0.12 13.87
CA ILE A 33 11.15 1.52 14.24
C ILE A 33 11.70 2.30 13.05
N THR A 34 12.68 1.74 12.34
CA THR A 34 13.32 2.40 11.19
C THR A 34 12.29 2.68 10.08
N VAL A 35 11.49 1.68 9.72
CA VAL A 35 10.44 1.78 8.70
C VAL A 35 9.31 2.70 9.17
N GLY A 36 8.91 2.62 10.45
CA GLY A 36 7.90 3.51 11.01
C GLY A 36 8.29 4.99 10.92
N LEU A 37 9.55 5.29 11.27
CA LEU A 37 10.10 6.65 11.19
C LEU A 37 10.17 7.18 9.76
N THR A 38 10.37 6.33 8.74
CA THR A 38 10.37 6.76 7.33
C THR A 38 8.96 6.89 6.77
N VAL A 39 8.03 6.02 7.18
CA VAL A 39 6.64 6.03 6.71
C VAL A 39 5.85 7.22 7.26
N LEU A 40 6.16 7.72 8.46
CA LEU A 40 5.50 8.89 9.05
C LEU A 40 5.55 10.15 8.14
N PRO A 41 6.73 10.70 7.79
CA PRO A 41 6.81 11.87 6.93
C PRO A 41 6.31 11.55 5.51
N GLN A 42 6.56 10.34 5.00
CA GLN A 42 6.09 9.91 3.68
C GLN A 42 4.56 9.93 3.60
N GLY A 43 3.87 9.40 4.60
CA GLY A 43 2.40 9.36 4.65
C GLY A 43 1.79 10.75 4.71
N LEU A 44 2.35 11.64 5.53
CA LEU A 44 1.91 13.03 5.62
C LEU A 44 2.04 13.75 4.26
N ALA A 45 3.18 13.59 3.57
CA ALA A 45 3.42 14.20 2.27
C ALA A 45 2.53 13.63 1.15
N TYR A 46 2.22 12.33 1.18
CA TYR A 46 1.39 11.72 0.15
C TYR A 46 -0.10 12.00 0.36
N ALA A 47 -0.56 12.20 1.59
CA ALA A 47 -1.93 12.66 1.83
C ALA A 47 -2.16 14.07 1.25
N THR A 48 -1.21 14.98 1.43
CA THR A 48 -1.31 16.33 0.85
C THR A 48 -1.21 16.30 -0.68
N LEU A 49 -0.38 15.41 -1.24
CA LEU A 49 -0.32 15.17 -2.69
C LEU A 49 -1.65 14.62 -3.25
N ALA A 50 -2.38 13.85 -2.44
CA ALA A 50 -3.73 13.37 -2.75
C ALA A 50 -4.82 14.45 -2.60
N GLY A 51 -4.48 15.65 -2.12
CA GLY A 51 -5.45 16.71 -1.82
C GLY A 51 -6.25 16.48 -0.54
N LEU A 52 -5.74 15.65 0.39
CA LEU A 52 -6.40 15.30 1.65
C LEU A 52 -5.64 15.88 2.85
N GLU A 53 -6.31 15.91 4.00
CA GLU A 53 -5.65 16.27 5.26
C GLU A 53 -4.56 15.24 5.62
N PRO A 54 -3.43 15.67 6.22
CA PRO A 54 -2.29 14.79 6.49
C PRO A 54 -2.61 13.52 7.31
N GLN A 55 -3.61 13.61 8.18
CA GLN A 55 -4.08 12.48 9.01
C GLN A 55 -4.54 11.26 8.20
N TYR A 56 -5.08 11.45 6.98
CA TYR A 56 -5.48 10.34 6.11
C TYR A 56 -4.29 9.49 5.65
N GLY A 57 -3.11 10.11 5.50
CA GLY A 57 -1.88 9.39 5.20
C GLY A 57 -1.47 8.46 6.33
N LEU A 58 -1.56 8.93 7.56
CA LEU A 58 -1.26 8.13 8.76
C LEU A 58 -2.25 6.98 8.94
N TYR A 59 -3.56 7.23 8.71
CA TYR A 59 -4.57 6.18 8.76
C TYR A 59 -4.30 5.08 7.72
N SER A 60 -3.96 5.46 6.48
CA SER A 60 -3.66 4.49 5.43
C SER A 60 -2.43 3.63 5.73
N ALA A 61 -1.37 4.23 6.28
CA ALA A 61 -0.15 3.52 6.67
C ALA A 61 -0.39 2.55 7.85
N PHE A 62 -1.11 3.01 8.87
CA PHE A 62 -1.36 2.23 10.07
C PHE A 62 -2.31 1.05 9.81
N VAL A 63 -3.48 1.32 9.23
CA VAL A 63 -4.50 0.29 8.99
C VAL A 63 -4.00 -0.72 7.95
N GLY A 64 -3.37 -0.25 6.87
CA GLY A 64 -2.82 -1.12 5.83
C GLY A 64 -1.75 -2.08 6.37
N GLY A 65 -0.83 -1.58 7.22
CA GLY A 65 0.19 -2.39 7.86
C GLY A 65 -0.38 -3.48 8.78
N ILE A 66 -1.38 -3.15 9.61
CA ILE A 66 -2.03 -4.12 10.50
C ILE A 66 -2.73 -5.21 9.71
N VAL A 67 -3.52 -4.83 8.70
CA VAL A 67 -4.25 -5.80 7.87
C VAL A 67 -3.28 -6.74 7.15
N TYR A 68 -2.19 -6.19 6.60
CA TYR A 68 -1.17 -6.98 5.93
C TYR A 68 -0.37 -7.88 6.86
N ALA A 69 -0.15 -7.49 8.13
CA ALA A 69 0.53 -8.37 9.09
C ALA A 69 -0.20 -9.71 9.29
N PHE A 70 -1.53 -9.72 9.18
CA PHE A 70 -2.34 -10.94 9.30
C PHE A 70 -2.51 -11.69 7.98
N LEU A 71 -2.79 -10.97 6.89
CA LEU A 71 -3.16 -11.54 5.59
C LEU A 71 -2.00 -11.68 4.60
N GLY A 72 -0.86 -11.04 4.89
CA GLY A 72 0.27 -10.92 3.98
C GLY A 72 1.01 -12.24 3.76
N SER A 73 1.43 -12.47 2.51
CA SER A 73 2.20 -13.65 2.12
C SER A 73 3.71 -13.45 2.23
N CYS A 74 4.18 -12.20 2.22
CA CYS A 74 5.61 -11.84 2.26
C CYS A 74 5.93 -11.01 3.51
N ARG A 75 6.86 -11.49 4.33
CA ARG A 75 7.21 -10.92 5.65
C ARG A 75 7.85 -9.54 5.59
N GLN A 76 8.67 -9.30 4.57
CA GLN A 76 9.47 -8.07 4.44
C GLN A 76 8.73 -6.93 3.72
N VAL A 77 7.51 -7.17 3.23
CA VAL A 77 6.73 -6.15 2.51
C VAL A 77 6.12 -5.18 3.52
N THR A 78 6.40 -3.90 3.31
CA THR A 78 5.77 -2.80 4.04
C THR A 78 4.63 -2.24 3.21
N ILE A 79 3.44 -2.13 3.80
CA ILE A 79 2.28 -1.48 3.16
C ILE A 79 2.15 -0.05 3.69
N GLY A 80 1.93 0.88 2.77
CA GLY A 80 1.69 2.28 3.07
C GLY A 80 1.29 3.06 1.82
N PRO A 81 0.98 4.35 1.97
CA PRO A 81 0.66 5.20 0.83
C PRO A 81 1.88 5.34 -0.09
N THR A 82 1.61 5.47 -1.39
CA THR A 82 2.62 5.70 -2.43
C THR A 82 2.33 6.96 -3.22
N ALA A 83 3.37 7.63 -3.72
CA ALA A 83 3.25 8.88 -4.46
C ALA A 83 2.34 8.75 -5.69
N LEU A 84 2.47 7.66 -6.46
CA LEU A 84 1.66 7.44 -7.66
C LEU A 84 0.17 7.30 -7.32
N LEU A 85 -0.17 6.51 -6.30
CA LEU A 85 -1.57 6.33 -5.89
C LEU A 85 -2.15 7.63 -5.34
N ALA A 86 -1.35 8.43 -4.62
CA ALA A 86 -1.77 9.75 -4.17
C ALA A 86 -2.12 10.68 -5.35
N LEU A 87 -1.24 10.76 -6.36
CA LEU A 87 -1.49 11.56 -7.58
C LEU A 87 -2.73 11.08 -8.35
N MET A 88 -2.91 9.76 -8.48
CA MET A 88 -4.08 9.19 -9.13
C MET A 88 -5.35 9.47 -8.35
N THR A 89 -5.31 9.33 -7.02
CA THR A 89 -6.44 9.67 -6.14
C THR A 89 -6.82 11.13 -6.34
N SER A 90 -5.87 12.07 -6.20
CA SER A 90 -6.08 13.50 -6.40
C SER A 90 -6.75 13.81 -7.73
N ARG A 91 -6.28 13.21 -8.83
CA ARG A 91 -6.84 13.42 -10.17
C ARG A 91 -8.31 13.00 -10.28
N HIS A 92 -8.72 11.94 -9.57
CA HIS A 92 -10.09 11.41 -9.64
C HIS A 92 -11.01 12.02 -8.56
N THR A 93 -10.47 12.52 -7.45
CA THR A 93 -11.25 13.13 -6.36
C THR A 93 -11.37 14.64 -6.48
N SER A 94 -10.56 15.30 -7.33
CA SER A 94 -10.60 16.75 -7.54
C SER A 94 -11.72 17.25 -8.48
N PHE A 95 -12.64 16.37 -8.91
CA PHE A 95 -13.78 16.75 -9.76
C PHE A 95 -14.96 17.29 -8.92
N GLY A 96 -15.09 18.61 -8.82
CA GLY A 96 -16.31 19.29 -8.35
C GLY A 96 -16.17 20.14 -7.08
N LEU A 97 -17.18 20.98 -6.81
CA LEU A 97 -17.20 21.98 -5.73
C LEU A 97 -17.22 21.41 -4.30
N ASN A 98 -17.38 20.09 -4.15
CA ASN A 98 -17.44 19.36 -2.87
C ASN A 98 -16.35 18.27 -2.80
N SER A 99 -15.12 18.59 -3.19
CA SER A 99 -13.93 17.72 -3.14
C SER A 99 -13.47 17.46 -1.71
N GLY A 100 -14.29 16.73 -0.94
CA GLY A 100 -13.99 16.29 0.41
C GLY A 100 -13.42 14.87 0.48
N PRO A 101 -12.97 14.42 1.66
CA PRO A 101 -12.37 13.10 1.88
C PRO A 101 -13.33 11.94 1.55
N ALA A 102 -14.65 12.19 1.51
CA ALA A 102 -15.65 11.18 1.17
C ALA A 102 -15.42 10.53 -0.21
N TYR A 103 -14.99 11.28 -1.22
CA TYR A 103 -14.70 10.72 -2.54
C TYR A 103 -13.47 9.82 -2.54
N ALA A 104 -12.44 10.18 -1.78
CA ALA A 104 -11.25 9.33 -1.62
C ALA A 104 -11.59 8.03 -0.88
N ILE A 105 -12.43 8.10 0.15
CA ILE A 105 -12.92 6.93 0.89
C ILE A 105 -13.75 6.03 -0.03
N LEU A 106 -14.65 6.62 -0.83
CA LEU A 106 -15.46 5.87 -1.79
C LEU A 106 -14.59 5.21 -2.88
N LEU A 107 -13.61 5.93 -3.40
CA LEU A 107 -12.65 5.39 -4.37
C LEU A 107 -11.85 4.23 -3.76
N CYS A 108 -11.40 4.35 -2.51
CA CYS A 108 -10.73 3.28 -1.79
C CYS A 108 -11.62 2.05 -1.65
N LEU A 109 -12.90 2.24 -1.28
CA LEU A 109 -13.87 1.16 -1.16
C LEU A 109 -14.12 0.44 -2.49
N ILE A 110 -14.33 1.19 -3.57
CA ILE A 110 -14.57 0.63 -4.91
C ILE A 110 -13.34 -0.13 -5.40
N SER A 111 -12.15 0.46 -5.27
CA SER A 111 -10.89 -0.20 -5.63
C SER A 111 -10.71 -1.51 -4.86
N GLY A 112 -10.96 -1.50 -3.55
CA GLY A 112 -10.90 -2.71 -2.72
C GLY A 112 -11.93 -3.77 -3.11
N LEU A 113 -13.15 -3.37 -3.49
CA LEU A 113 -14.17 -4.30 -3.99
C LEU A 113 -13.76 -4.93 -5.33
N VAL A 114 -13.18 -4.14 -6.23
CA VAL A 114 -12.68 -4.62 -7.53
C VAL A 114 -11.50 -5.57 -7.31
N GLU A 115 -10.54 -5.24 -6.44
CA GLU A 115 -9.43 -6.12 -6.06
C GLU A 115 -9.92 -7.43 -5.43
N PHE A 116 -10.90 -7.34 -4.53
CA PHE A 116 -11.52 -8.51 -3.91
C PHE A 116 -12.21 -9.40 -4.96
N LEU A 117 -12.95 -8.81 -5.90
CA LEU A 117 -13.58 -9.53 -7.00
C LEU A 117 -12.54 -10.21 -7.90
N MET A 118 -11.46 -9.51 -8.25
CA MET A 118 -10.35 -10.08 -9.02
C MET A 118 -9.70 -11.26 -8.28
N ALA A 119 -9.57 -11.17 -6.95
CA ALA A 119 -9.06 -12.26 -6.12
C ALA A 119 -10.00 -13.48 -6.11
N VAL A 120 -11.32 -13.27 -5.98
CA VAL A 120 -12.33 -14.35 -6.05
C VAL A 120 -12.30 -15.04 -7.41
N LEU A 121 -12.16 -14.27 -8.49
CA LEU A 121 -12.02 -14.77 -9.86
C LEU A 121 -10.63 -15.36 -10.17
N ARG A 122 -9.70 -15.35 -9.20
CA ARG A 122 -8.31 -15.81 -9.32
C ARG A 122 -7.55 -15.16 -10.49
N LEU A 123 -7.85 -13.90 -10.78
CA LEU A 123 -7.20 -13.14 -11.85
C LEU A 123 -5.74 -12.75 -11.54
N GLY A 124 -5.21 -13.13 -10.38
CA GLY A 124 -3.78 -13.04 -10.09
C GLY A 124 -2.91 -13.75 -11.14
N ALA A 125 -3.41 -14.81 -11.78
CA ALA A 125 -2.71 -15.49 -12.88
C ALA A 125 -2.47 -14.58 -14.10
N LEU A 126 -3.27 -13.51 -14.28
CA LEU A 126 -3.03 -12.54 -15.35
C LEU A 126 -1.81 -11.65 -15.06
N VAL A 127 -1.47 -11.45 -13.79
CA VAL A 127 -0.28 -10.68 -13.39
C VAL A 127 0.99 -11.41 -13.84
N ASP A 128 0.99 -12.74 -13.83
CA ASP A 128 2.10 -13.58 -14.30
C ASP A 128 2.33 -13.46 -15.83
N LEU A 129 1.34 -12.93 -16.57
CA LEU A 129 1.47 -12.66 -18.02
C LEU A 129 2.10 -11.30 -18.33
N ILE A 130 2.32 -10.45 -17.31
CA ILE A 130 2.96 -9.14 -17.50
C ILE A 130 4.46 -9.35 -17.74
N SER A 131 4.91 -8.99 -18.93
CA SER A 131 6.31 -9.16 -19.31
C SER A 131 7.23 -8.18 -18.58
N LEU A 132 8.48 -8.60 -18.34
CA LEU A 132 9.50 -7.76 -17.70
C LEU A 132 9.66 -6.38 -18.40
N PRO A 133 9.67 -6.26 -19.75
CA PRO A 133 9.74 -4.96 -20.41
C PRO A 133 8.57 -4.02 -20.07
N VAL A 134 7.35 -4.55 -19.89
CA VAL A 134 6.18 -3.74 -19.51
C VAL A 134 6.34 -3.21 -18.08
N THR A 135 6.77 -4.07 -17.15
CA THR A 135 7.02 -3.65 -15.76
C THR A 135 8.11 -2.59 -15.66
N VAL A 136 9.21 -2.75 -16.41
CA VAL A 136 10.31 -1.77 -16.45
C VAL A 136 9.84 -0.45 -17.09
N GLY A 137 9.10 -0.52 -18.21
CA GLY A 137 8.54 0.66 -18.86
C GLY A 137 7.58 1.44 -17.96
N PHE A 138 6.66 0.72 -17.29
CA PHE A 138 5.73 1.31 -16.33
C PHE A 138 6.44 1.95 -15.14
N THR A 139 7.44 1.27 -14.57
CA THR A 139 8.22 1.79 -13.44
C THR A 139 9.01 3.04 -13.84
N SER A 140 9.61 3.05 -15.03
CA SER A 140 10.35 4.20 -15.55
C SER A 140 9.44 5.42 -15.79
N ALA A 141 8.27 5.21 -16.41
CA ALA A 141 7.29 6.26 -16.60
C ALA A 141 6.77 6.81 -15.24
N THR A 142 6.51 5.91 -14.29
CA THR A 142 6.10 6.28 -12.93
C THR A 142 7.16 7.14 -12.25
N ALA A 143 8.45 6.79 -12.36
CA ALA A 143 9.54 7.58 -11.80
C ALA A 143 9.60 9.01 -12.40
N VAL A 144 9.42 9.14 -13.71
CA VAL A 144 9.35 10.46 -14.38
C VAL A 144 8.13 11.26 -13.92
N ILE A 145 6.95 10.65 -13.81
CA ILE A 145 5.73 11.30 -13.33
C ILE A 145 5.91 11.79 -11.89
N ILE A 146 6.46 10.96 -11.01
CA ILE A 146 6.73 11.34 -9.63
C ILE A 146 7.75 12.49 -9.60
N GLY A 147 8.90 12.35 -10.27
CA GLY A 147 9.94 13.38 -10.28
C GLY A 147 9.42 14.73 -10.81
N THR A 148 8.64 14.71 -11.89
CA THR A 148 8.03 15.93 -12.45
C THR A 148 6.95 16.52 -11.53
N SER A 149 6.16 15.71 -10.84
CA SER A 149 5.17 16.19 -9.86
C SER A 149 5.81 16.92 -8.67
N GLN A 150 7.04 16.56 -8.31
CA GLN A 150 7.77 17.17 -7.20
C GLN A 150 8.52 18.46 -7.60
N LEU A 151 8.77 18.70 -8.89
CA LEU A 151 9.48 19.91 -9.35
C LEU A 151 8.80 21.20 -8.89
N LYS A 152 7.46 21.23 -8.91
CA LYS A 152 6.69 22.38 -8.42
C LYS A 152 6.94 22.64 -6.93
N GLY A 153 6.99 21.58 -6.11
CA GLY A 153 7.31 21.74 -4.69
C GLY A 153 8.74 22.23 -4.43
N LEU A 154 9.68 21.92 -5.33
CA LEU A 154 11.10 22.28 -5.18
C LEU A 154 11.43 23.70 -5.69
N LEU A 155 10.77 24.14 -6.76
CA LEU A 155 11.05 25.43 -7.41
C LEU A 155 10.18 26.59 -6.89
N GLY A 156 9.13 26.30 -6.11
CA GLY A 156 8.14 27.27 -5.63
C GLY A 156 6.99 27.49 -6.59
#